data_AF-D8TS59-F1
#
_entry.id   AF-D8TS59-F1
#
_cell.length_a   1.000
_cell.length_b   1.000
_cell.length_c   1.000
_cell.angle_alpha   90.00
_cell.angle_beta   90.00
_cell.angle_gamma   90.00
#
_symmetry.space_group_name_H-M   'P 1'
#
loop_
_entity.id
_entity.type
_entity.pdbx_description
1 polymer ?
#
loop_
_entity_poly.entity_id
_entity_poly.type
_entity_poly.pdbx_seq_one_letter_code
_entity_poly.pdbx_strand_id
1 'polypeptide(L)'
;MSTGNANGLGHIRVGELRSACATFKVPKAHLTILDDPELQDGFRTWGVNAVCKHVACTVQSLQPDELVTFDAGGVSGHPNHTCIYHAVRHVMEARGAEVSGVRKGGGRGKRCRVYTLVTHPLLLKFSGPLGVMLITVLAAVTPRSRPGDRMFLTRDPTLCFRAMICHWSQFVWYRLLFVLFSTYTYANQLRPIGELHLDVFRPQ
;
A
#
# COMPACT_ATOMS: atom_id res chain seq x y z
N MET A 1 -6.27 -3.34 -6.19
CA MET A 1 -5.39 -3.30 -7.37
C MET A 1 -6.24 -3.34 -8.63
N SER A 2 -5.74 -2.78 -9.74
CA SER A 2 -6.44 -2.95 -11.02
C SER A 2 -6.27 -4.38 -11.55
N THR A 3 -6.97 -4.75 -12.63
CA THR A 3 -6.94 -6.10 -13.22
C THR A 3 -5.57 -6.57 -13.70
N GLY A 4 -4.53 -5.72 -13.69
CA GLY A 4 -3.16 -6.13 -14.05
C GLY A 4 -3.00 -6.42 -15.53
N ASN A 5 -3.79 -5.78 -16.40
CA ASN A 5 -3.95 -6.19 -17.79
C ASN A 5 -2.88 -5.65 -18.78
N ALA A 6 -1.71 -5.22 -18.30
CA ALA A 6 -0.67 -4.61 -19.16
C ALA A 6 -0.25 -5.49 -20.37
N ASN A 7 -0.29 -6.81 -20.20
CA ASN A 7 0.08 -7.79 -21.22
C ASN A 7 -1.15 -8.56 -21.78
N GLY A 8 -2.39 -8.07 -21.56
CA GLY A 8 -3.61 -8.78 -21.96
C GLY A 8 -3.99 -9.99 -21.08
N LEU A 9 -3.25 -10.23 -19.99
CA LEU A 9 -3.43 -11.37 -19.08
C LEU A 9 -4.25 -11.05 -17.82
N GLY A 10 -5.01 -9.95 -17.82
CA GLY A 10 -5.70 -9.47 -16.62
C GLY A 10 -6.67 -10.50 -16.03
N HIS A 11 -7.42 -11.20 -16.88
CA HIS A 11 -8.35 -12.26 -16.46
C HIS A 11 -7.65 -13.41 -15.70
N ILE A 12 -6.44 -13.79 -16.11
CA ILE A 12 -5.61 -14.79 -15.41
C ILE A 12 -5.13 -14.22 -14.07
N ARG A 13 -4.58 -13.00 -14.09
CA ARG A 13 -3.98 -12.33 -12.93
C ARG A 13 -5.00 -12.04 -11.82
N VAL A 14 -6.27 -11.83 -12.16
CA VAL A 14 -7.38 -11.76 -11.20
C VAL A 14 -7.50 -13.07 -10.41
N GLY A 15 -7.44 -14.22 -11.09
CA GLY A 15 -7.45 -15.54 -10.47
C GLY A 15 -6.23 -15.76 -9.59
N GLU A 16 -5.04 -15.41 -10.08
CA GLU A 16 -3.79 -15.51 -9.32
C GLU A 16 -3.81 -14.66 -8.04
N LEU A 17 -4.30 -13.42 -8.13
CA LEU A 17 -4.42 -12.53 -6.97
C LEU A 17 -5.37 -13.09 -5.92
N ARG A 18 -6.49 -13.69 -6.33
CA ARG A 18 -7.41 -14.37 -5.41
C ARG A 18 -6.72 -15.53 -4.68
N SER A 19 -5.91 -16.33 -5.39
CA SER A 19 -5.14 -17.44 -4.80
C SER A 19 -4.04 -16.96 -3.86
N ALA A 20 -3.34 -15.87 -4.21
CA ALA A 20 -2.35 -15.24 -3.34
C ALA A 20 -3.00 -14.69 -2.06
N CYS A 21 -4.14 -14.00 -2.15
CA CYS A 21 -4.90 -13.54 -1.00
C CYS A 21 -5.37 -14.69 -0.10
N ALA A 22 -5.81 -15.81 -0.68
CA ALA A 22 -6.17 -17.00 0.08
C ALA A 22 -4.97 -17.59 0.85
N THR A 23 -3.76 -17.54 0.26
CA THR A 23 -2.51 -17.94 0.93
C THR A 23 -2.24 -17.08 2.17
N PHE A 24 -2.53 -15.77 2.11
CA PHE A 24 -2.50 -14.86 3.25
C PHE A 24 -3.71 -14.94 4.18
N LYS A 25 -4.64 -15.89 3.95
CA LYS A 25 -5.89 -16.05 4.69
C LYS A 25 -6.79 -14.81 4.65
N VAL A 26 -6.70 -14.01 3.59
CA VAL A 26 -7.58 -12.87 3.35
C VAL A 26 -8.92 -13.37 2.79
N PRO A 27 -10.06 -13.08 3.45
CA PRO A 27 -11.37 -13.47 2.95
C PRO A 27 -11.68 -12.86 1.59
N LYS A 28 -12.36 -13.61 0.72
CA LYS A 28 -12.77 -13.10 -0.62
C LYS A 28 -13.62 -11.83 -0.53
N ALA A 29 -14.45 -11.70 0.51
CA ALA A 29 -15.29 -10.53 0.75
C ALA A 29 -14.49 -9.24 1.02
N HIS A 30 -13.21 -9.37 1.44
CA HIS A 30 -12.33 -8.22 1.70
C HIS A 30 -11.41 -7.90 0.51
N LEU A 31 -11.55 -8.61 -0.60
CA LEU A 31 -10.75 -8.39 -1.81
C LEU A 31 -11.58 -7.65 -2.86
N THR A 32 -11.24 -6.39 -3.08
CA THR A 32 -11.78 -5.58 -4.18
C THR A 32 -10.75 -5.48 -5.30
N ILE A 33 -11.15 -5.87 -6.51
CA ILE A 33 -10.37 -5.73 -7.73
C ILE A 33 -11.08 -4.71 -8.61
N LEU A 34 -10.35 -3.70 -9.05
CA LEU A 34 -10.90 -2.63 -9.88
C LEU A 34 -10.61 -2.94 -11.35
N ASP A 35 -11.62 -2.81 -12.20
CA ASP A 35 -11.44 -2.80 -13.64
C ASP A 35 -11.92 -1.45 -14.17
N ASP A 36 -10.99 -0.51 -14.24
CA ASP A 36 -11.26 0.88 -14.61
C ASP A 36 -10.38 1.25 -15.81
N PRO A 37 -10.94 1.75 -16.92
CA PRO A 37 -10.17 2.18 -18.09
C PRO A 37 -9.10 3.23 -17.80
N GLU A 38 -9.28 4.06 -16.77
CA GLU A 38 -8.32 5.09 -16.36
C GLU A 38 -7.19 4.53 -15.46
N LEU A 39 -7.38 3.34 -14.89
CA LEU A 39 -6.44 2.70 -13.95
C LEU A 39 -5.81 1.42 -14.54
N GLN A 40 -5.66 1.37 -15.86
CA GLN A 40 -5.10 0.22 -16.53
C GLN A 40 -3.60 0.05 -16.20
N ASP A 41 -3.21 -1.18 -15.93
CA ASP A 41 -1.85 -1.53 -15.52
C ASP A 41 -0.80 -1.20 -16.62
N GLY A 42 0.46 -1.08 -16.20
CA GLY A 42 1.60 -0.71 -17.05
C GLY A 42 2.39 0.48 -16.52
N PHE A 43 3.51 0.79 -17.18
CA PHE A 43 4.41 1.90 -16.81
C PHE A 43 3.90 3.23 -17.37
N ARG A 44 2.72 3.65 -16.91
CA ARG A 44 2.05 4.90 -17.28
C ARG A 44 1.46 5.55 -16.04
N THR A 45 1.25 6.85 -16.05
CA THR A 45 0.64 7.54 -14.92
C THR A 45 -0.88 7.39 -14.98
N TRP A 46 -1.49 6.93 -13.88
CA TRP A 46 -2.94 6.92 -13.72
C TRP A 46 -3.50 8.31 -13.48
N GLY A 47 -4.78 8.51 -13.84
CA GLY A 47 -5.51 9.73 -13.50
C GLY A 47 -5.69 9.88 -11.99
N VAL A 48 -5.08 10.91 -11.39
CA VAL A 48 -5.14 11.15 -9.94
C VAL A 48 -6.60 11.25 -9.45
N ASN A 49 -7.47 11.91 -10.22
CA ASN A 49 -8.89 12.05 -9.87
C ASN A 49 -9.64 10.72 -9.82
N ALA A 50 -9.37 9.80 -10.76
CA ALA A 50 -9.95 8.46 -10.76
C ALA A 50 -9.53 7.69 -9.51
N VAL A 51 -8.23 7.73 -9.16
CA VAL A 51 -7.72 7.10 -7.93
C VAL A 51 -8.35 7.74 -6.68
N CYS A 52 -8.43 9.07 -6.60
CA CYS A 52 -9.06 9.79 -5.50
C CYS A 52 -10.52 9.33 -5.30
N LYS A 53 -11.29 9.20 -6.38
CA LYS A 53 -12.68 8.72 -6.33
C LYS A 53 -12.79 7.32 -5.73
N HIS A 54 -11.95 6.39 -6.19
CA HIS A 54 -11.94 5.01 -5.67
C HIS A 54 -11.50 4.93 -4.22
N VAL A 55 -10.47 5.67 -3.83
CA VAL A 55 -9.99 5.76 -2.44
C VAL A 55 -11.09 6.32 -1.54
N ALA A 56 -11.69 7.45 -1.93
CA ALA A 56 -12.77 8.08 -1.17
C ALA A 56 -13.96 7.15 -0.96
N CYS A 57 -14.44 6.50 -2.04
CA CYS A 57 -15.56 5.55 -1.98
C CYS A 57 -15.24 4.33 -1.09
N THR A 58 -14.02 3.79 -1.21
CA THR A 58 -13.60 2.62 -0.43
C THR A 58 -13.49 2.95 1.07
N VAL A 59 -12.89 4.10 1.39
CA VAL A 59 -12.76 4.57 2.77
C VAL A 59 -14.13 4.87 3.37
N GLN A 60 -15.03 5.50 2.60
CA GLN A 60 -16.40 5.78 2.99
C GLN A 60 -17.15 4.50 3.37
N SER A 61 -17.05 3.47 2.52
CA SER A 61 -17.75 2.20 2.70
C SER A 61 -17.19 1.36 3.84
N LEU A 62 -15.86 1.20 3.91
CA LEU A 62 -15.21 0.31 4.88
C LEU A 62 -15.02 0.96 6.26
N GLN A 63 -14.96 2.29 6.33
CA GLN A 63 -14.64 3.04 7.54
C GLN A 63 -13.42 2.45 8.28
N PRO A 64 -12.24 2.29 7.65
CA PRO A 64 -11.10 1.59 8.25
C PRO A 64 -10.48 2.38 9.41
N ASP A 65 -9.89 1.68 10.38
CA ASP A 65 -9.12 2.33 11.45
C ASP A 65 -7.70 2.73 11.00
N GLU A 66 -7.13 1.96 10.06
CA GLU A 66 -5.83 2.21 9.46
C GLU A 66 -5.86 2.00 7.95
N LEU A 67 -5.22 2.89 7.20
CA LEU A 67 -5.03 2.82 5.75
C LEU A 67 -3.52 2.72 5.46
N VAL A 68 -3.10 1.68 4.75
CA VAL A 68 -1.71 1.50 4.33
C VAL A 68 -1.60 1.67 2.81
N THR A 69 -0.61 2.45 2.36
CA THR A 69 -0.36 2.71 0.94
C THR A 69 1.14 2.85 0.63
N PHE A 70 1.50 3.15 -0.61
CA PHE A 70 2.87 3.44 -1.01
C PHE A 70 3.29 4.85 -0.57
N ASP A 71 4.59 5.09 -0.44
CA ASP A 71 5.13 6.44 -0.30
C ASP A 71 5.43 7.09 -1.67
N ALA A 72 5.98 8.31 -1.65
CA ALA A 72 6.34 9.05 -2.86
C ALA A 72 7.33 8.28 -3.77
N GLY A 73 8.17 7.43 -3.18
CA GLY A 73 9.15 6.62 -3.91
C GLY A 73 8.55 5.41 -4.62
N GLY A 74 7.29 5.05 -4.33
CA GLY A 74 6.55 4.01 -5.05
C GLY A 74 7.24 2.64 -5.03
N VAL A 75 8.03 2.35 -3.99
CA VAL A 75 8.93 1.18 -3.84
C VAL A 75 10.06 1.13 -4.87
N SER A 76 9.77 1.26 -6.16
CA SER A 76 10.72 1.21 -7.27
C SER A 76 10.60 2.41 -8.23
N GLY A 77 9.87 3.46 -7.83
CA GLY A 77 9.52 4.58 -8.69
C GLY A 77 8.42 4.27 -9.70
N HIS A 78 7.59 3.25 -9.45
CA HIS A 78 6.54 2.87 -10.38
C HIS A 78 5.44 3.95 -10.42
N PRO A 79 5.06 4.49 -11.61
CA PRO A 79 4.11 5.60 -11.72
C PRO A 79 2.76 5.34 -11.03
N ASN A 80 2.22 4.13 -11.17
CA ASN A 80 0.97 3.73 -10.49
C ASN A 80 1.07 3.84 -8.96
N HIS A 81 2.19 3.41 -8.37
CA HIS A 81 2.38 3.47 -6.92
C HIS A 81 2.50 4.91 -6.42
N THR A 82 3.29 5.72 -7.11
CA THR A 82 3.45 7.14 -6.81
C THR A 82 2.13 7.90 -6.99
N CYS A 83 1.35 7.57 -8.03
CA CYS A 83 0.01 8.15 -8.23
C CYS A 83 -0.94 7.84 -7.06
N ILE A 84 -0.95 6.60 -6.56
CA ILE A 84 -1.75 6.23 -5.37
C ILE A 84 -1.33 7.07 -4.16
N TYR A 85 -0.03 7.25 -3.92
CA TYR A 85 0.47 8.09 -2.82
C TYR A 85 -0.08 9.53 -2.92
N HIS A 86 0.04 10.15 -4.09
CA HIS A 86 -0.45 11.52 -4.30
C HIS A 86 -1.97 11.63 -4.20
N ALA A 87 -2.71 10.65 -4.72
CA ALA A 87 -4.17 10.62 -4.61
C ALA A 87 -4.63 10.53 -3.14
N VAL A 88 -4.00 9.66 -2.34
CA VAL A 88 -4.30 9.56 -0.90
C VAL A 88 -3.99 10.87 -0.17
N ARG A 89 -2.84 11.50 -0.46
CA ARG A 89 -2.48 12.82 0.08
C ARG A 89 -3.50 13.89 -0.29
N HIS A 90 -3.95 13.92 -1.54
CA HIS A 90 -4.96 14.88 -2.01
C HIS A 90 -6.30 14.69 -1.28
N VAL A 91 -6.75 13.44 -1.09
CA VAL A 91 -7.96 13.13 -0.31
C VAL A 91 -7.82 13.59 1.14
N MET A 92 -6.65 13.44 1.76
CA MET A 92 -6.39 13.92 3.12
C MET A 92 -6.44 15.45 3.21
N GLU A 93 -5.81 16.16 2.27
CA GLU A 93 -5.72 17.62 2.25
C GLU A 93 -7.09 18.27 1.96
N ALA A 94 -7.81 17.79 0.95
CA ALA A 94 -9.14 18.29 0.59
C ALA A 94 -10.13 18.18 1.76
N ARG A 95 -10.09 17.07 2.51
CA ARG A 95 -10.99 16.84 3.66
C ARG A 95 -10.53 17.54 4.93
N GLY A 96 -9.22 17.75 5.11
CA GLY A 96 -8.70 18.59 6.20
C GLY A 96 -9.17 20.04 6.10
N ALA A 97 -9.28 20.57 4.88
CA ALA A 97 -9.82 21.90 4.62
C ALA A 97 -11.32 22.00 4.94
N GLU A 98 -12.12 20.99 4.56
CA GLU A 98 -13.56 20.95 4.85
C GLU A 98 -13.86 20.89 6.35
N VAL A 99 -13.09 20.11 7.12
CA VAL A 99 -13.23 20.04 8.59
C VAL A 99 -12.87 21.38 9.26
N SER A 100 -11.95 22.15 8.69
CA SER A 100 -11.54 23.45 9.22
C SER A 100 -12.58 24.55 8.95
N GLY A 101 -13.39 24.42 7.88
CA GLY A 101 -14.45 25.36 7.51
C GLY A 101 -15.78 25.13 8.24
N VAL A 102 -16.06 23.90 8.71
CA VAL A 102 -17.27 23.58 9.47
C VAL A 102 -17.01 23.86 10.97
N ARG A 103 -17.67 24.90 11.49
CA ARG A 103 -17.68 25.32 12.90
C ARG A 103 -17.70 24.14 13.89
N LYS A 104 -16.91 24.30 14.98
CA LYS A 104 -16.86 23.52 16.24
C LYS A 104 -18.23 22.92 16.68
N GLY A 105 -18.63 21.81 16.07
CA GLY A 105 -19.55 20.84 16.67
C GLY A 105 -18.69 19.74 17.27
N GLY A 106 -18.73 19.54 18.59
CA GLY A 106 -17.83 18.68 19.37
C GLY A 106 -17.92 17.17 19.13
N GLY A 107 -18.24 16.72 17.90
CA GLY A 107 -18.22 15.32 17.52
C GLY A 107 -16.78 14.82 17.33
N ARG A 108 -16.32 13.92 18.21
CA ARG A 108 -15.11 13.12 17.98
C ARG A 108 -15.38 12.12 16.86
N GLY A 109 -15.27 12.59 15.63
CA GLY A 109 -15.46 11.75 14.46
C GLY A 109 -14.50 10.58 14.37
N LYS A 110 -14.90 9.53 13.65
CA LYS A 110 -14.04 8.37 13.44
C LYS A 110 -12.82 8.82 12.62
N ARG A 111 -11.62 8.51 13.10
CA ARG A 111 -10.36 8.87 12.45
C ARG A 111 -9.66 7.60 11.94
N CYS A 112 -9.18 7.66 10.70
CA CYS A 112 -8.39 6.61 10.07
C CYS A 112 -6.92 7.04 10.03
N ARG A 113 -6.01 6.27 10.63
CA ARG A 113 -4.57 6.58 10.57
C ARG A 113 -4.01 6.13 9.23
N VAL A 114 -3.30 7.02 8.54
CA VAL A 114 -2.73 6.73 7.22
C VAL A 114 -1.23 6.48 7.34
N TYR A 115 -0.79 5.33 6.84
CA TYR A 115 0.60 4.89 6.82
C TYR A 115 1.08 4.67 5.38
N THR A 116 2.35 4.96 5.15
CA THR A 116 3.03 4.66 3.89
C THR A 116 4.15 3.65 4.10
N LEU A 117 4.29 2.72 3.16
CA LEU A 117 5.44 1.82 3.08
C LEU A 117 6.68 2.61 2.66
N VAL A 118 7.70 2.62 3.50
CA VAL A 118 8.94 3.38 3.26
C VAL A 118 9.74 2.75 2.11
N THR A 119 10.05 3.56 1.10
CA THR A 119 10.94 3.15 0.01
C THR A 119 12.40 3.13 0.47
N HIS A 120 13.02 1.95 0.49
CA HIS A 120 14.43 1.77 0.82
C HIS A 120 15.37 2.16 -0.34
N PRO A 121 16.58 2.68 -0.06
CA PRO A 121 17.66 2.80 -1.05
C PRO A 121 17.98 1.45 -1.71
N LEU A 122 18.43 1.46 -2.97
CA LEU A 122 18.61 0.24 -3.76
C LEU A 122 19.50 -0.82 -3.10
N LEU A 123 20.66 -0.42 -2.56
CA LEU A 123 21.58 -1.35 -1.88
C LEU A 123 20.92 -2.05 -0.71
N LEU A 124 20.23 -1.28 0.13
CA LEU A 124 19.52 -1.81 1.28
C LEU A 124 18.34 -2.70 0.83
N LYS A 125 17.58 -2.24 -0.17
CA LYS A 125 16.43 -2.95 -0.72
C LYS A 125 16.75 -4.37 -1.15
N PHE A 126 17.92 -4.59 -1.77
CA PHE A 126 18.35 -5.87 -2.32
C PHE A 126 19.37 -6.64 -1.46
N SER A 127 19.49 -6.28 -0.18
CA SER A 127 20.42 -6.95 0.75
C SER A 127 19.76 -8.05 1.62
N GLY A 128 18.46 -8.30 1.42
CA GLY A 128 17.72 -9.39 2.06
C GLY A 128 17.78 -9.34 3.60
N PRO A 129 18.01 -10.48 4.27
CA PRO A 129 18.10 -10.54 5.74
C PRO A 129 19.21 -9.68 6.34
N LEU A 130 20.34 -9.51 5.65
CA LEU A 130 21.45 -8.67 6.12
C LEU A 130 21.04 -7.20 6.19
N GLY A 131 20.24 -6.74 5.23
CA GLY A 131 19.64 -5.41 5.26
C GLY A 131 18.71 -5.21 6.44
N VAL A 132 17.88 -6.21 6.74
CA VAL A 132 16.97 -6.15 7.90
C VAL A 132 17.75 -6.13 9.21
N MET A 133 18.81 -6.92 9.34
CA MET A 133 19.71 -6.87 10.49
C MET A 133 20.29 -5.47 10.65
N LEU A 134 20.82 -4.87 9.57
CA LEU A 134 21.36 -3.51 9.59
C LEU A 134 20.30 -2.48 10.01
N ILE A 135 19.10 -2.51 9.43
CA ILE A 135 18.01 -1.58 9.78
C ILE A 135 17.63 -1.72 11.26
N THR A 136 17.55 -2.95 11.76
CA THR A 136 17.17 -3.24 13.15
C THR A 136 18.24 -2.73 14.11
N VAL A 137 19.52 -2.97 13.82
CA VAL A 137 20.65 -2.44 14.61
C VAL A 137 20.65 -0.92 14.58
N LEU A 138 20.52 -0.31 13.40
CA LEU A 138 20.46 1.16 13.27
C LEU A 138 19.28 1.76 14.03
N ALA A 139 18.11 1.13 13.99
CA ALA A 139 16.94 1.57 14.75
C ALA A 139 17.14 1.49 16.27
N ALA A 140 17.96 0.54 16.75
CA ALA A 140 18.28 0.40 18.17
C ALA A 140 19.34 1.41 18.65
N VAL A 141 20.32 1.76 17.80
CA VAL A 141 21.43 2.65 18.18
C VAL A 141 21.18 4.12 17.83
N THR A 142 20.25 4.42 16.92
CA THR A 142 19.95 5.80 16.54
C THR A 142 18.69 6.31 17.26
N PRO A 143 18.77 7.40 18.03
CA PRO A 143 17.63 7.96 18.78
C PRO A 143 16.62 8.72 17.89
N ARG A 144 16.45 8.33 16.62
CA ARG A 144 15.74 9.13 15.59
C ARG A 144 14.70 8.34 14.78
N SER A 145 14.04 7.36 15.38
CA SER A 145 12.77 6.91 14.80
C SER A 145 11.76 8.06 14.91
N ARG A 146 11.15 8.45 13.77
CA ARG A 146 10.10 9.47 13.79
C ARG A 146 8.94 8.97 14.67
N PRO A 147 8.28 9.84 15.45
CA PRO A 147 7.13 9.44 16.26
C PRO A 147 6.10 8.69 15.41
N GLY A 148 5.77 7.46 15.80
CA GLY A 148 4.76 6.63 15.15
C GLY A 148 5.23 5.78 13.97
N ASP A 149 6.51 5.82 13.56
CA ASP A 149 7.08 4.83 12.63
C ASP A 149 6.94 3.41 13.25
N ARG A 150 6.53 2.44 12.44
CA ARG A 150 6.33 1.04 12.84
C ARG A 150 7.14 0.12 11.93
N MET A 151 7.84 -0.86 12.51
CA MET A 151 8.54 -1.90 11.78
C MET A 151 7.85 -3.25 11.98
N PHE A 152 7.48 -3.91 10.90
CA PHE A 152 6.89 -5.24 10.92
C PHE A 152 7.90 -6.26 10.41
N LEU A 153 8.32 -7.18 11.28
CA LEU A 153 9.18 -8.31 10.93
C LEU A 153 8.32 -9.49 10.50
N THR A 154 8.61 -10.03 9.32
CA THR A 154 7.93 -11.21 8.76
C THR A 154 8.39 -12.45 9.52
N ARG A 155 7.46 -13.11 10.23
CA ARG A 155 7.76 -14.37 10.94
C ARG A 155 7.99 -15.55 10.02
N ASP A 156 7.29 -15.58 8.89
CA ASP A 156 7.36 -16.65 7.89
C ASP A 156 7.63 -16.06 6.49
N PRO A 157 8.90 -15.88 6.10
CA PRO A 157 9.26 -15.42 4.76
C PRO A 157 8.80 -16.37 3.65
N THR A 158 8.61 -17.67 3.95
CA THR A 158 8.17 -18.66 2.95
C THR A 158 6.75 -18.35 2.46
N LEU A 159 5.94 -17.64 3.25
CA LEU A 159 4.63 -17.17 2.86
C LEU A 159 4.67 -16.25 1.64
N CYS A 160 5.65 -15.35 1.57
CA CYS A 160 5.86 -14.48 0.41
C CYS A 160 6.21 -15.28 -0.84
N PHE A 161 7.04 -16.33 -0.70
CA PHE A 161 7.36 -17.23 -1.80
C PHE A 161 6.13 -17.99 -2.30
N ARG A 162 5.36 -18.58 -1.38
CA ARG A 162 4.13 -19.31 -1.72
C ARG A 162 3.11 -18.43 -2.43
N ALA A 163 2.92 -17.20 -1.94
CA ALA A 163 2.04 -16.24 -2.59
C ALA A 163 2.54 -15.85 -3.99
N MET A 164 3.86 -15.71 -4.18
CA MET A 164 4.44 -15.39 -5.50
C MET A 164 4.34 -16.54 -6.50
N ILE A 165 4.38 -17.80 -6.04
CA ILE A 165 4.13 -18.97 -6.88
C ILE A 165 2.69 -18.97 -7.42
N CYS A 166 1.71 -18.42 -6.68
CA CYS A 166 0.34 -18.25 -7.20
C CYS A 166 0.28 -17.33 -8.42
N HIS A 167 1.26 -16.45 -8.62
CA HIS A 167 1.36 -15.54 -9.76
C HIS A 167 2.16 -16.15 -10.92
N TRP A 168 1.84 -17.37 -11.31
CA TRP A 168 2.62 -18.15 -12.28
C TRP A 168 2.81 -17.43 -13.63
N SER A 169 1.81 -16.70 -14.14
CA SER A 169 1.93 -15.94 -15.40
C SER A 169 2.87 -14.74 -15.30
N GLN A 170 3.27 -14.37 -14.08
CA GLN A 170 4.20 -13.29 -13.78
C GLN A 170 5.51 -13.80 -13.17
N PHE A 171 5.62 -15.10 -12.86
CA PHE A 171 6.73 -15.67 -12.11
C PHE A 171 7.95 -15.95 -13.01
N VAL A 172 8.70 -14.89 -13.29
CA VAL A 172 9.95 -14.90 -14.05
C VAL A 172 11.18 -14.86 -13.14
N TRP A 173 12.33 -15.29 -13.64
CA TRP A 173 13.56 -15.50 -12.85
C TRP A 173 13.97 -14.29 -11.98
N TYR A 174 13.83 -13.06 -12.48
CA TYR A 174 14.20 -11.87 -11.71
C TYR A 174 13.24 -11.58 -10.56
N ARG A 175 11.98 -12.05 -10.62
CA ARG A 175 11.05 -11.96 -9.47
C ARG A 175 11.42 -12.95 -8.38
N LEU A 176 11.94 -14.12 -8.73
CA LEU A 176 12.49 -15.04 -7.73
C LEU A 176 13.64 -14.38 -6.96
N LEU A 177 14.57 -13.74 -7.68
CA LEU A 177 15.65 -12.96 -7.06
C LEU A 177 15.10 -11.82 -6.18
N PHE A 178 14.08 -11.10 -6.67
CA PHE A 178 13.44 -10.05 -5.88
C PHE A 178 12.87 -10.60 -4.57
N VAL A 179 12.15 -11.72 -4.57
CA VAL A 179 11.57 -12.28 -3.34
C VAL A 179 12.66 -12.76 -2.37
N LEU A 180 13.77 -13.33 -2.87
CA LEU A 180 14.90 -13.78 -2.05
C LEU A 180 15.66 -12.63 -1.41
N PHE A 181 16.00 -11.62 -2.20
CA PHE A 181 16.94 -10.57 -1.81
C PHE A 181 16.26 -9.27 -1.40
N SER A 182 14.93 -9.15 -1.54
CA SER A 182 14.23 -7.95 -1.08
C SER A 182 14.13 -7.92 0.45
N THR A 183 14.49 -6.77 1.04
CA THR A 183 14.22 -6.51 2.46
C THR A 183 12.73 -6.57 2.79
N TYR A 184 11.84 -6.23 1.86
CA TYR A 184 10.38 -6.24 2.07
C TYR A 184 9.80 -7.65 2.34
N THR A 185 10.50 -8.71 1.92
CA THR A 185 10.15 -10.09 2.27
C THR A 185 10.27 -10.33 3.78
N TYR A 186 11.22 -9.66 4.43
CA TYR A 186 11.61 -9.93 5.81
C TYR A 186 11.20 -8.83 6.79
N ALA A 187 11.18 -7.57 6.35
CA ALA A 187 10.80 -6.43 7.18
C ALA A 187 10.13 -5.32 6.36
N ASN A 188 9.05 -4.76 6.91
CA ASN A 188 8.30 -3.67 6.29
C ASN A 188 8.19 -2.49 7.27
N GLN A 189 8.77 -1.35 6.89
CA GLN A 189 8.66 -0.11 7.65
C GLN A 189 7.46 0.70 7.18
N LEU A 190 6.54 0.99 8.09
CA LEU A 190 5.39 1.85 7.86
C LEU A 190 5.60 3.20 8.56
N ARG A 191 5.39 4.28 7.83
CA ARG A 191 5.51 5.66 8.33
C ARG A 191 4.15 6.35 8.35
N PRO A 192 3.73 6.94 9.47
CA PRO A 192 2.49 7.72 9.50
C PRO A 192 2.66 9.00 8.68
N ILE A 193 1.64 9.34 7.91
CA ILE A 193 1.57 10.61 7.14
C ILE A 193 0.43 11.52 7.58
N GLY A 194 -0.41 11.07 8.52
CA GLY A 194 -1.51 11.84 9.10
C GLY A 194 -2.73 10.98 9.42
N GLU A 195 -3.85 11.64 9.72
CA GLU A 195 -5.15 11.01 9.96
C GLU A 195 -6.19 11.55 8.98
N LEU A 196 -7.07 10.67 8.51
CA LEU A 196 -8.22 11.00 7.66
C LEU A 196 -9.49 10.98 8.51
N HIS A 197 -10.27 12.07 8.45
CA HIS A 197 -11.50 12.20 9.20
C HIS A 197 -12.66 11.56 8.41
N LEU A 198 -13.23 10.49 8.95
CA LEU A 198 -14.20 9.66 8.22
C LEU A 198 -15.65 10.19 8.27
N ASP A 199 -15.96 11.06 9.21
CA ASP A 199 -17.30 11.64 9.36
C ASP A 199 -17.74 12.47 8.15
N VAL A 200 -16.77 13.03 7.43
CA VAL A 200 -17.01 13.79 6.17
C VAL A 200 -17.53 12.88 5.06
N PHE A 201 -17.39 11.55 5.21
CA PHE A 201 -17.87 10.57 4.25
C PHE A 201 -19.26 10.03 4.60
N ARG A 202 -19.96 10.49 5.63
CA ARG A 202 -21.36 10.04 5.83
C ARG A 202 -22.30 10.79 4.88
N PRO A 203 -23.16 10.10 4.11
CA PRO A 203 -24.30 10.78 3.51
C PRO A 203 -25.16 11.37 4.65
N GLN A 204 -25.58 12.62 4.49
CA GLN A 204 -26.55 13.26 5.39
C GLN A 204 -27.90 12.55 5.33
#